data_AF-A0A2V7S1U1-F1
#
_entry.id   AF-A0A2V7S1U1-F1
#
_cell.length_a   1.000
_cell.length_b   1.000
_cell.length_c   1.000
_cell.angle_alpha   90.00
_cell.angle_beta   90.00
_cell.angle_gamma   90.00
#
_symmetry.space_group_name_H-M   'P 1'
#
loop_
_entity.id
_entity.type
_entity.pdbx_description
1 polymer ?
#
loop_
_entity_poly.entity_id
_entity_poly.type
_entity_poly.pdbx_seq_one_letter_code
_entity_poly.pdbx_strand_id
1 'polypeptide(L)'
;MLNHLDDLSGLGEAGLRDLWERGVAPAAEELAGWVFRGWNTSNLAARSPVGGRAFAKAFFRDAEAVHGCNFVVGTRHGEWEIDTRHPFGFFAVYPTTESRAWGRHRAALLLDYGRGRGAEFLAAWGARPSVRLRVVERLARPLRDLIRRPPNAADGLYVGRAFVTSTLKLPVTCFALERWGRMTPEPVGSREPARAGDRKKKGERIT
;
A
#
# COMPACT_ATOMS: atom_id res chain seq x y z
N MET A 1 -9.19 22.19 3.74
CA MET A 1 -9.43 20.90 3.07
C MET A 1 -8.08 20.43 2.56
N LEU A 2 -7.69 19.18 2.82
CA LEU A 2 -6.40 18.65 2.38
C LEU A 2 -6.61 18.02 1.00
N ASN A 3 -5.89 18.51 -0.02
CA ASN A 3 -6.19 18.19 -1.42
C ASN A 3 -5.05 17.44 -2.12
N HIS A 4 -3.80 17.67 -1.69
CA HIS A 4 -2.63 17.08 -2.34
C HIS A 4 -1.60 16.56 -1.33
N LEU A 5 -0.68 15.72 -1.82
CA LEU A 5 0.46 15.23 -1.03
C LEU A 5 1.33 16.38 -0.49
N ASP A 6 1.45 17.48 -1.23
CA ASP A 6 2.28 18.61 -0.84
C ASP A 6 1.74 19.33 0.40
N ASP A 7 0.40 19.43 0.53
CA ASP A 7 -0.26 19.98 1.73
C ASP A 7 0.14 19.17 2.98
N LEU A 8 0.12 17.84 2.86
CA LEU A 8 0.48 16.93 3.94
C LEU A 8 1.98 16.95 4.25
N SER A 9 2.81 17.00 3.21
CA SER A 9 4.28 16.95 3.33
C SER A 9 4.83 18.19 4.04
N GLY A 10 4.17 19.34 3.92
CA GLY A 10 4.52 20.59 4.61
C GLY A 10 4.23 20.61 6.11
N LEU A 11 3.37 19.72 6.63
CA LEU A 11 2.97 19.71 8.04
C LEU A 11 4.05 19.16 8.98
N GLY A 12 5.04 18.43 8.44
CA GLY A 12 6.06 17.75 9.23
C GLY A 12 5.50 16.65 10.14
N GLU A 13 6.36 16.08 10.98
CA GLU A 13 6.02 14.88 11.76
C GLU A 13 4.91 15.11 12.79
N ALA A 14 4.94 16.24 13.50
CA ALA A 14 3.96 16.54 14.54
C ALA A 14 2.55 16.73 13.92
N GLY A 15 2.45 17.45 12.80
CA GLY A 15 1.18 17.68 12.12
C GLY A 15 0.60 16.41 11.50
N LEU A 16 1.43 15.57 10.87
CA LEU A 16 0.98 14.27 10.38
C LEU A 16 0.54 13.33 11.51
N ARG A 17 1.23 13.36 12.67
CA ARG A 17 0.83 12.56 13.84
C ARG A 17 -0.54 12.98 14.36
N ASP A 18 -0.79 14.27 14.49
CA ASP A 18 -2.09 14.81 14.94
C ASP A 18 -3.22 14.45 13.96
N LEU A 19 -2.99 14.56 12.64
CA LEU A 19 -3.93 14.07 11.63
C LEU A 19 -4.17 12.56 11.73
N TRP A 20 -3.12 11.78 11.97
CA TRP A 20 -3.23 10.33 12.12
C TRP A 20 -4.02 9.95 13.37
N GLU A 21 -3.81 10.61 14.50
CA GLU A 21 -4.52 10.34 15.76
C GLU A 21 -6.03 10.60 15.63
N ARG A 22 -6.42 11.63 14.88
CA ARG A 22 -7.83 11.99 14.60
C ARG A 22 -8.44 11.26 13.40
N GLY A 23 -7.64 10.53 12.64
CA GLY A 23 -8.08 9.83 11.44
C GLY A 23 -8.88 8.56 11.71
N VAL A 24 -9.54 8.07 10.67
CA VAL A 24 -10.34 6.83 10.70
C VAL A 24 -9.67 5.71 9.88
N ALA A 25 -9.98 4.46 10.17
CA ALA A 25 -9.52 3.35 9.32
C ALA A 25 -10.18 3.44 7.94
N PRO A 26 -9.41 3.45 6.85
CA PRO A 26 -9.99 3.17 5.54
C PRO A 26 -10.32 1.68 5.41
N ALA A 27 -11.30 1.35 4.57
CA ALA A 27 -11.47 -0.03 4.13
C ALA A 27 -10.34 -0.39 3.14
N ALA A 28 -9.88 -1.65 3.16
CA ALA A 28 -8.77 -2.10 2.32
C ALA A 28 -9.12 -1.99 0.82
N GLU A 29 -10.40 -2.18 0.51
CA GLU A 29 -11.04 -2.07 -0.80
C GLU A 29 -10.81 -0.70 -1.44
N GLU A 30 -10.71 0.37 -0.64
CA GLU A 30 -10.55 1.73 -1.14
C GLU A 30 -9.14 1.99 -1.70
N LEU A 31 -8.18 1.14 -1.30
CA LEU A 31 -6.80 1.19 -1.75
C LEU A 31 -6.56 0.20 -2.90
N ALA A 32 -7.27 -0.93 -2.91
CA ALA A 32 -7.06 -1.99 -3.90
C ALA A 32 -7.20 -1.50 -5.36
N GLY A 33 -6.25 -1.92 -6.21
CA GLY A 33 -6.17 -1.55 -7.63
C GLY A 33 -5.44 -0.23 -7.89
N TRP A 34 -4.86 0.41 -6.87
CA TRP A 34 -4.19 1.69 -6.98
C TRP A 34 -2.73 1.66 -6.52
N VAL A 35 -1.95 2.52 -7.15
CA VAL A 35 -0.62 2.95 -6.71
C VAL A 35 -0.77 4.29 -6.00
N PHE A 36 -0.14 4.40 -4.84
CA PHE A 36 -0.05 5.62 -4.05
C PHE A 36 1.40 6.09 -4.04
N ARG A 37 1.61 7.36 -4.35
CA ARG A 37 2.89 8.04 -4.06
C ARG A 37 2.87 8.51 -2.61
N GLY A 38 4.04 8.54 -1.97
CA GLY A 38 4.12 8.85 -0.56
C GLY A 38 5.42 9.53 -0.14
N TRP A 39 5.32 10.23 0.99
CA TRP A 39 6.39 11.04 1.53
C TRP A 39 6.58 10.78 3.03
N ASN A 40 7.82 10.47 3.43
CA ASN A 40 8.21 10.27 4.83
C ASN A 40 8.66 11.59 5.46
N THR A 41 8.31 11.82 6.73
CA THR A 41 8.75 13.01 7.48
C THR A 41 10.19 12.89 7.98
N SER A 42 10.68 11.66 8.18
CA SER A 42 12.03 11.43 8.72
C SER A 42 13.12 11.61 7.68
N ASN A 43 14.10 12.45 7.97
CA ASN A 43 15.35 12.55 7.21
C ASN A 43 16.20 11.27 7.28
N LEU A 44 16.00 10.44 8.31
CA LEU A 44 16.69 9.15 8.44
C LEU A 44 16.15 8.12 7.44
N ALA A 45 14.87 8.21 7.08
CA ALA A 45 14.26 7.39 6.03
C ALA A 45 14.93 7.64 4.67
N ALA A 46 15.42 8.85 4.39
CA ALA A 46 16.15 9.15 3.15
C ALA A 46 17.42 8.29 2.96
N ARG A 47 17.96 7.70 4.04
CA ARG A 47 19.14 6.83 4.02
C ARG A 47 18.80 5.35 4.16
N SER A 48 17.51 5.00 4.24
CA SER A 48 17.08 3.62 4.46
C SER A 48 17.12 2.80 3.17
N PRO A 49 17.69 1.58 3.19
CA PRO A 49 17.62 0.66 2.06
C PRO A 49 16.21 0.08 1.84
N VAL A 50 15.28 0.35 2.76
CA VAL A 50 13.92 -0.22 2.81
C VAL A 50 12.85 0.84 2.49
N GLY A 51 13.24 2.07 2.12
CA GLY A 51 12.34 3.12 1.67
C GLY A 51 12.96 4.50 1.85
N GLY A 52 12.98 5.30 0.77
CA GLY A 52 13.52 6.66 0.79
C GLY A 52 12.53 7.70 1.34
N ARG A 53 12.89 8.98 1.19
CA ARG A 53 12.00 10.09 1.55
C ARG A 53 10.74 10.12 0.68
N ALA A 54 10.91 9.93 -0.62
CA ALA A 54 9.85 9.62 -1.57
C ALA A 54 9.76 8.10 -1.78
N PHE A 55 8.55 7.57 -1.85
CA PHE A 55 8.29 6.15 -2.08
C PHE A 55 6.92 5.95 -2.74
N ALA A 56 6.65 4.73 -3.20
CA ALA A 56 5.33 4.37 -3.70
C ALA A 56 4.88 3.02 -3.16
N LYS A 57 3.57 2.89 -2.94
CA LYS A 57 2.89 1.68 -2.47
C LYS A 57 1.78 1.31 -3.44
N ALA A 58 1.80 0.10 -3.95
CA ALA A 58 0.69 -0.49 -4.67
C ALA A 58 -0.16 -1.35 -3.74
N PHE A 59 -1.46 -1.41 -4.03
CA PHE A 59 -2.40 -2.31 -3.37
C PHE A 59 -3.14 -3.10 -4.43
N PHE A 60 -3.25 -4.41 -4.21
CA PHE A 60 -3.90 -5.33 -5.13
C PHE A 60 -4.66 -6.40 -4.37
N ARG A 61 -5.55 -7.09 -5.08
CA ARG A 61 -6.38 -8.15 -4.53
C ARG A 61 -6.02 -9.48 -5.16
N ASP A 62 -6.02 -10.53 -4.35
CA ASP A 62 -6.13 -11.91 -4.81
C ASP A 62 -7.51 -12.49 -4.42
N ALA A 63 -7.70 -13.79 -4.52
CA ALA A 63 -8.98 -14.42 -4.19
C ALA A 63 -9.36 -14.29 -2.70
N GLU A 64 -8.40 -14.01 -1.82
CA GLU A 64 -8.57 -14.10 -0.36
C GLU A 64 -8.57 -12.73 0.31
N ALA A 65 -7.69 -11.82 -0.12
CA ALA A 65 -7.45 -10.58 0.60
C ALA A 65 -6.84 -9.46 -0.27
N VAL A 66 -6.72 -8.29 0.33
CA VAL A 66 -5.91 -7.19 -0.19
C VAL A 66 -4.47 -7.36 0.30
N HIS A 67 -3.53 -7.11 -0.60
CA HIS A 67 -2.10 -7.14 -0.38
C HIS A 67 -1.50 -5.86 -0.95
N GLY A 68 -0.20 -5.66 -0.73
CA GLY A 68 0.50 -4.60 -1.41
C GLY A 68 2.00 -4.80 -1.51
N CYS A 69 2.62 -3.91 -2.27
CA CYS A 69 4.05 -3.88 -2.48
C CYS A 69 4.59 -2.45 -2.57
N ASN A 70 5.89 -2.28 -2.33
CA ASN A 70 6.58 -1.00 -2.46
C ASN A 70 7.38 -0.91 -3.76
N PHE A 71 7.44 0.28 -4.34
CA PHE A 71 8.27 0.61 -5.50
C PHE A 71 9.23 1.75 -5.21
N VAL A 72 10.41 1.66 -5.83
CA VAL A 72 11.40 2.74 -5.75
C VAL A 72 10.87 3.90 -6.56
N VAL A 73 11.06 5.10 -6.02
CA VAL A 73 10.68 6.35 -6.68
C VAL A 73 11.95 7.12 -7.01
N GLY A 74 12.07 7.49 -8.27
CA GLY A 74 12.93 8.59 -8.70
C GLY A 74 12.15 9.89 -8.72
N THR A 75 12.83 11.00 -8.49
CA THR A 75 12.30 12.33 -8.83
C THR A 75 13.24 12.98 -9.83
N ARG A 76 12.70 13.38 -10.98
CA ARG A 76 13.48 14.05 -12.02
C ARG A 76 12.74 15.32 -12.45
N HIS A 77 13.39 16.47 -12.32
CA HIS A 77 12.79 17.79 -12.59
C HIS A 77 11.46 18.05 -11.86
N GLY A 78 11.28 17.46 -10.67
CA GLY A 78 10.04 17.58 -9.88
C GLY A 78 8.96 16.55 -10.25
N GLU A 79 9.14 15.78 -11.32
CA GLU A 79 8.23 14.71 -11.70
C GLU A 79 8.56 13.40 -10.98
N TRP A 80 7.53 12.64 -10.64
CA TRP A 80 7.63 11.34 -9.98
C TRP A 80 7.80 10.23 -11.02
N GLU A 81 8.91 9.51 -10.96
CA GLU A 81 9.16 8.32 -11.77
C GLU A 81 9.00 7.09 -10.88
N ILE A 82 7.91 6.34 -11.07
CA ILE A 82 7.60 5.13 -10.29
C ILE A 82 7.77 3.89 -11.18
N ASP A 83 8.78 3.08 -10.92
CA ASP A 83 8.98 1.82 -11.66
C ASP A 83 8.14 0.69 -11.05
N THR A 84 6.91 0.54 -11.54
CA THR A 84 5.97 -0.47 -11.05
C THR A 84 6.32 -1.90 -11.47
N ARG A 85 7.35 -2.09 -12.30
CA ARG A 85 7.78 -3.41 -12.77
C ARG A 85 8.68 -4.14 -11.78
N HIS A 86 9.30 -3.39 -10.86
CA HIS A 86 10.31 -3.92 -9.94
C HIS A 86 9.93 -3.62 -8.48
N PRO A 87 8.93 -4.33 -7.93
CA PRO A 87 8.60 -4.22 -6.51
C PRO A 87 9.80 -4.66 -5.65
N PHE A 88 10.03 -3.95 -4.54
CA PHE A 88 11.17 -4.22 -3.66
C PHE A 88 10.77 -4.70 -2.25
N GLY A 89 9.48 -4.86 -1.98
CA GLY A 89 8.98 -5.44 -0.74
C GLY A 89 7.48 -5.59 -0.75
N PHE A 90 6.98 -6.62 -0.07
CA PHE A 90 5.57 -6.99 -0.05
C PHE A 90 5.01 -6.99 1.38
N PHE A 91 3.71 -6.75 1.52
CA PHE A 91 3.03 -6.72 2.81
C PHE A 91 1.59 -7.23 2.68
N ALA A 92 1.10 -7.87 3.74
CA ALA A 92 -0.32 -8.19 3.88
C ALA A 92 -1.09 -6.96 4.39
N VAL A 93 -2.36 -6.83 3.99
CA VAL A 93 -3.21 -5.68 4.34
C VAL A 93 -4.47 -6.16 5.05
N TYR A 94 -4.68 -5.71 6.28
CA TYR A 94 -5.88 -6.07 7.04
C TYR A 94 -6.17 -5.07 8.17
N PRO A 95 -7.42 -4.97 8.65
CA PRO A 95 -7.78 -4.14 9.79
C PRO A 95 -6.98 -4.49 11.06
N THR A 96 -6.60 -3.49 11.85
CA THR A 96 -5.89 -3.73 13.13
C THR A 96 -6.69 -4.58 14.11
N THR A 97 -8.01 -4.59 14.01
CA THR A 97 -8.92 -5.40 14.84
C THR A 97 -8.72 -6.90 14.65
N GLU A 98 -8.23 -7.34 13.50
CA GLU A 98 -7.92 -8.75 13.22
C GLU A 98 -6.54 -9.17 13.78
N SER A 99 -5.77 -8.20 14.29
CA SER A 99 -4.49 -8.48 14.94
C SER A 99 -4.61 -8.43 16.46
N ARG A 100 -4.36 -9.55 17.14
CA ARG A 100 -4.23 -9.56 18.61
C ARG A 100 -3.13 -8.62 19.10
N ALA A 101 -2.02 -8.52 18.36
CA ALA A 101 -0.92 -7.63 18.71
C ALA A 101 -1.28 -6.16 18.51
N TRP A 102 -1.96 -5.81 17.42
CA TRP A 102 -2.20 -4.42 17.00
C TRP A 102 -3.60 -3.88 17.32
N GLY A 103 -4.51 -4.69 17.85
CA GLY A 103 -5.90 -4.33 18.12
C GLY A 103 -6.11 -3.21 19.15
N ARG A 104 -5.05 -2.78 19.87
CA ARG A 104 -5.10 -1.56 20.71
C ARG A 104 -5.06 -0.27 19.87
N HIS A 105 -4.50 -0.30 18.67
CA HIS A 105 -4.57 0.79 17.70
C HIS A 105 -5.88 0.70 16.92
N ARG A 106 -7.00 0.79 17.65
CA ARG A 106 -8.35 0.69 17.06
C ARG A 106 -8.52 1.78 15.99
N ALA A 107 -9.16 1.42 14.88
CA ALA A 107 -9.35 2.27 13.70
C ALA A 107 -8.07 2.59 12.90
N ALA A 108 -7.27 1.59 12.51
CA ALA A 108 -6.29 1.74 11.42
C ALA A 108 -6.29 0.52 10.50
N LEU A 109 -5.79 0.71 9.28
CA LEU A 109 -5.45 -0.37 8.37
C LEU A 109 -3.96 -0.74 8.58
N LEU A 110 -3.66 -2.01 8.79
CA LEU A 110 -2.31 -2.51 9.06
C LEU A 110 -1.68 -3.03 7.76
N LEU A 111 -0.44 -2.62 7.49
CA LEU A 111 0.46 -3.22 6.51
C LEU A 111 1.51 -4.05 7.25
N ASP A 112 1.45 -5.37 7.12
CA ASP A 112 2.38 -6.30 7.78
C ASP A 112 3.39 -6.89 6.80
N TYR A 113 4.61 -6.35 6.84
CA TYR A 113 5.73 -6.79 6.00
C TYR A 113 6.26 -8.16 6.42
N GLY A 114 6.04 -8.58 7.66
CA GLY A 114 6.38 -9.92 8.12
C GLY A 114 5.48 -11.01 7.53
N ARG A 115 4.35 -10.62 6.94
CA ARG A 115 3.38 -11.50 6.28
C ARG A 115 3.30 -11.26 4.77
N GLY A 116 4.28 -10.54 4.21
CA GLY A 116 4.38 -10.36 2.76
C GLY A 116 4.70 -11.68 2.04
N ARG A 117 3.91 -12.03 1.03
CA ARG A 117 4.05 -13.24 0.21
C ARG A 117 4.79 -12.97 -1.11
N GLY A 118 5.86 -12.18 -1.06
CA GLY A 118 6.48 -11.61 -2.27
C GLY A 118 6.97 -12.63 -3.29
N ALA A 119 7.56 -13.75 -2.85
CA ALA A 119 7.97 -14.82 -3.75
C ALA A 119 6.80 -15.42 -4.55
N GLU A 120 5.64 -15.56 -3.92
CA GLU A 120 4.44 -16.13 -4.52
C GLU A 120 3.80 -15.15 -5.51
N PHE A 121 3.69 -13.87 -5.12
CA PHE A 121 3.16 -12.83 -6.01
C PHE A 121 4.04 -12.61 -7.22
N LEU A 122 5.36 -12.60 -7.06
CA LEU A 122 6.27 -12.49 -8.20
C LEU A 122 6.14 -13.69 -9.14
N ALA A 123 6.04 -14.90 -8.62
CA ALA A 123 5.82 -16.08 -9.45
C ALA A 123 4.51 -15.98 -10.23
N ALA A 124 3.42 -15.53 -9.60
CA ALA A 124 2.13 -15.28 -10.25
C ALA A 124 2.21 -14.19 -11.33
N TRP A 125 3.15 -13.24 -11.20
CA TRP A 125 3.43 -12.20 -12.20
C TRP A 125 4.48 -12.62 -13.24
N GLY A 126 4.90 -13.88 -13.25
CA GLY A 126 5.92 -14.40 -14.19
C GLY A 126 7.34 -13.91 -13.90
N ALA A 127 7.59 -13.39 -12.71
CA ALA A 127 8.88 -12.87 -12.27
C ALA A 127 9.53 -13.79 -11.22
N ARG A 128 10.85 -13.66 -11.04
CA ARG A 128 11.59 -14.37 -9.99
C ARG A 128 12.15 -13.35 -8.97
N PRO A 129 12.10 -13.66 -7.67
CA PRO A 129 12.66 -12.77 -6.65
C PRO A 129 14.17 -12.67 -6.79
N SER A 130 14.67 -11.44 -6.96
CA SER A 130 16.10 -11.15 -6.96
C SER A 130 16.72 -11.40 -5.57
N VAL A 131 18.03 -11.66 -5.52
CA VAL A 131 18.76 -11.80 -4.24
C VAL A 131 18.58 -10.56 -3.38
N ARG A 132 18.67 -9.36 -3.99
CA ARG A 132 18.46 -8.09 -3.31
C ARG A 132 17.08 -7.99 -2.68
N LEU A 133 16.03 -8.38 -3.39
CA LEU A 133 14.67 -8.37 -2.85
C LEU A 133 14.56 -9.26 -1.61
N ARG A 134 15.11 -10.49 -1.65
CA ARG A 134 15.04 -11.41 -0.49
C ARG A 134 15.71 -10.81 0.75
N VAL A 135 16.83 -10.11 0.56
CA VAL A 135 17.53 -9.41 1.65
C VAL A 135 16.65 -8.28 2.18
N VAL A 136 16.09 -7.44 1.30
CA VAL A 136 15.23 -6.32 1.69
C VAL A 136 13.98 -6.79 2.43
N GLU A 137 13.28 -7.82 1.93
CA GLU A 137 12.13 -8.41 2.61
C GLU A 137 12.50 -8.91 4.01
N ARG A 138 13.63 -9.59 4.16
CA ARG A 138 14.10 -10.06 5.47
C ARG A 138 14.33 -8.90 6.45
N LEU A 139 14.91 -7.79 5.98
CA LEU A 139 15.11 -6.58 6.78
C LEU A 139 13.79 -5.85 7.08
N ALA A 140 12.83 -5.93 6.18
CA ALA A 140 11.51 -5.31 6.33
C ALA A 140 10.56 -6.12 7.23
N ARG A 141 10.80 -7.41 7.50
CA ARG A 141 9.92 -8.26 8.33
C ARG A 141 9.48 -7.65 9.67
N PRO A 142 10.30 -6.87 10.40
CA PRO A 142 9.88 -6.21 11.63
C PRO A 142 8.98 -5.00 11.42
N LEU A 143 8.93 -4.44 10.20
CA LEU A 143 8.22 -3.21 9.88
C LEU A 143 6.71 -3.45 9.82
N ARG A 144 5.96 -2.52 10.40
CA ARG A 144 4.51 -2.41 10.28
C ARG A 144 4.14 -0.96 10.02
N ASP A 145 3.29 -0.76 9.04
CA ASP A 145 2.69 0.56 8.82
C ASP A 145 1.24 0.54 9.24
N LEU A 146 0.78 1.60 9.90
CA LEU A 146 -0.63 1.82 10.21
C LEU A 146 -1.14 3.01 9.42
N ILE A 147 -2.13 2.79 8.56
CA ILE A 147 -2.72 3.81 7.68
C ILE A 147 -4.08 4.23 8.22
N ARG A 148 -4.35 5.54 8.14
CA ARG A 148 -5.63 6.17 8.45
C ARG A 148 -5.99 7.22 7.40
N ARG A 149 -7.28 7.43 7.19
CA ARG A 149 -7.81 8.57 6.44
C ARG A 149 -7.85 9.79 7.38
N PRO A 150 -7.16 10.89 7.05
CA PRO A 150 -7.22 12.10 7.86
C PRO A 150 -8.61 12.76 7.77
N PRO A 151 -9.03 13.53 8.79
CA PRO A 151 -10.28 14.28 8.73
C PRO A 151 -10.23 15.33 7.61
N ASN A 152 -11.35 15.53 6.91
CA ASN A 152 -11.51 16.54 5.84
C ASN A 152 -10.49 16.42 4.68
N ALA A 153 -10.06 15.20 4.39
CA ALA A 153 -9.17 14.89 3.28
C ALA A 153 -9.95 14.46 2.04
N ALA A 154 -9.46 14.86 0.87
CA ALA A 154 -9.96 14.36 -0.40
C ALA A 154 -9.74 12.85 -0.55
N ASP A 155 -10.56 12.21 -1.38
CA ASP A 155 -10.44 10.80 -1.68
C ASP A 155 -9.04 10.45 -2.22
N GLY A 156 -8.46 9.37 -1.69
CA GLY A 156 -7.12 8.93 -2.08
C GLY A 156 -5.98 9.57 -1.29
N LEU A 157 -6.27 10.41 -0.29
CA LEU A 157 -5.28 10.88 0.67
C LEU A 157 -5.31 10.08 1.97
N TYR A 158 -4.13 9.67 2.43
CA TYR A 158 -3.97 8.96 3.69
C TYR A 158 -2.74 9.43 4.45
N VAL A 159 -2.75 9.21 5.76
CA VAL A 159 -1.59 9.39 6.64
C VAL A 159 -1.26 8.06 7.29
N GLY A 160 0.02 7.83 7.53
CA GLY A 160 0.47 6.60 8.15
C GLY A 160 1.57 6.81 9.18
N ARG A 161 1.73 5.80 10.02
CA ARG A 161 2.82 5.69 10.99
C ARG A 161 3.52 4.36 10.81
N ALA A 162 4.83 4.42 10.63
CA ALA A 162 5.69 3.26 10.55
C ALA A 162 6.18 2.86 11.94
N PHE A 163 6.22 1.57 12.21
CA PHE A 163 6.68 0.98 13.46
C PHE A 163 7.65 -0.17 13.17
N VAL A 164 8.71 -0.27 13.96
CA VAL A 164 9.54 -1.47 14.00
C VAL A 164 9.11 -2.28 15.23
N THR A 165 8.78 -3.54 15.02
CA THR A 165 8.54 -4.48 16.12
C THR A 165 9.85 -5.17 16.47
N SER A 166 10.54 -4.64 17.47
CA SER A 166 11.43 -5.45 18.29
C SER A 166 10.62 -5.95 19.50
N THR A 167 11.26 -6.18 20.66
CA THR A 167 10.55 -6.39 21.94
C THR A 167 9.55 -5.27 22.25
N LEU A 168 9.77 -4.07 21.70
CA LEU A 168 8.88 -2.91 21.79
C LEU A 168 8.41 -2.48 20.40
N LYS A 169 7.20 -1.91 20.31
CA LYS A 169 6.66 -1.30 19.10
C LYS A 169 7.11 0.15 19.02
N LEU A 170 8.26 0.39 18.42
CA LEU A 170 8.86 1.72 18.38
C LEU A 170 8.37 2.45 17.11
N PRO A 171 7.71 3.62 17.24
CA PRO A 171 7.37 4.44 16.08
C PRO A 171 8.65 4.96 15.44
N VAL A 172 8.72 4.89 14.11
CA VAL A 172 9.91 5.26 13.34
C VAL A 172 9.72 6.58 12.62
N THR A 173 8.55 6.78 12.00
CA THR A 173 8.23 7.99 11.25
C THR A 173 6.75 8.09 10.94
N CYS A 174 6.28 9.30 10.62
CA CYS A 174 5.00 9.51 9.96
C CYS A 174 5.20 9.65 8.45
N PHE A 175 4.17 9.31 7.68
CA PHE A 175 4.18 9.48 6.24
C PHE A 175 2.82 9.87 5.70
N ALA A 176 2.81 10.46 4.52
CA ALA A 176 1.61 10.79 3.76
C ALA A 176 1.53 9.92 2.49
N LEU A 177 0.32 9.66 2.02
CA LEU A 177 0.02 8.95 0.79
C LEU A 177 -1.00 9.74 -0.04
N GLU A 178 -0.80 9.74 -1.35
CA GLU A 178 -1.75 10.24 -2.33
C GLU A 178 -1.90 9.24 -3.48
N ARG A 179 -3.14 8.96 -3.87
CA ARG A 179 -3.45 8.12 -5.02
C ARG A 179 -2.81 8.72 -6.27
N TRP A 180 -1.95 7.95 -6.92
CA TRP A 180 -1.19 8.39 -8.08
C TRP A 180 -1.76 7.85 -9.38
N GLY A 181 -2.00 6.54 -9.45
CA GLY A 181 -2.42 5.88 -10.68
C GLY A 181 -2.93 4.47 -10.45
N ARG A 182 -3.45 3.85 -11.50
CA ARG A 182 -3.88 2.45 -11.45
C ARG A 182 -2.69 1.51 -11.32
N MET A 183 -2.87 0.42 -10.60
CA MET A 183 -1.88 -0.64 -10.56
C MET A 183 -1.89 -1.45 -11.85
N THR A 184 -0.71 -1.62 -12.46
CA THR A 184 -0.48 -2.47 -13.63
C THR A 184 0.82 -3.27 -13.46
N PRO A 185 0.85 -4.58 -13.71
CA PRO A 185 -0.27 -5.45 -14.10
C PRO A 185 -1.21 -5.76 -12.92
N GLU A 186 -2.51 -5.87 -13.18
CA GLU A 186 -3.39 -6.52 -12.22
C GLU A 186 -2.93 -7.98 -12.03
N PRO A 187 -2.87 -8.50 -10.79
CA PRO A 187 -2.58 -9.91 -10.57
C PRO A 187 -3.58 -10.78 -11.35
N VAL A 188 -3.08 -11.83 -12.01
CA VAL A 188 -3.92 -12.81 -12.70
C VAL A 188 -4.88 -13.43 -11.69
N GLY A 189 -6.15 -13.02 -11.74
CA GLY A 189 -7.20 -13.41 -10.80
C GLY A 189 -8.33 -12.39 -10.62
N SER A 190 -8.14 -11.14 -11.04
CA SER A 190 -9.12 -10.05 -10.92
C SER A 190 -10.23 -10.02 -11.97
N ARG A 191 -10.36 -11.04 -12.84
CA ARG A 191 -11.52 -11.10 -13.74
C ARG A 191 -12.77 -11.35 -12.90
N GLU A 192 -13.62 -10.32 -12.80
CA GLU A 192 -15.01 -10.47 -12.38
C GLU A 192 -15.61 -11.73 -13.01
N PRO A 193 -16.37 -12.56 -12.27
CA PRO A 193 -17.14 -13.61 -12.91
C PRO A 193 -18.05 -12.95 -13.92
N ALA A 194 -17.86 -13.28 -15.20
CA ALA A 194 -18.74 -12.84 -16.26
C ALA A 194 -20.19 -13.07 -15.81
N ARG A 195 -20.98 -12.00 -15.76
CA ARG A 195 -22.40 -12.06 -15.39
C ARG A 195 -23.04 -13.16 -16.22
N ALA A 196 -23.49 -14.22 -15.55
CA ALA A 196 -24.27 -15.27 -16.17
C ALA A 196 -25.60 -14.66 -16.61
N GLY A 197 -25.75 -14.42 -17.91
CA GLY A 197 -27.00 -13.92 -18.47
C GLY A 197 -26.81 -13.32 -19.86
N ASP A 198 -26.81 -14.16 -20.89
CA ASP A 198 -27.95 -14.20 -21.82
C ASP A 198 -27.74 -15.32 -22.86
N ARG A 199 -28.34 -16.48 -22.63
CA ARG A 199 -28.58 -17.45 -23.70
C ARG A 199 -29.72 -16.91 -24.56
N LYS A 200 -29.42 -16.08 -25.56
CA LYS A 200 -30.38 -15.81 -26.63
C LYS A 200 -30.40 -16.98 -27.60
N LYS A 201 -31.54 -17.69 -27.58
CA LYS A 201 -31.97 -18.71 -28.52
C LYS A 201 -31.67 -18.28 -29.96
N LYS A 202 -30.90 -19.11 -30.67
CA LYS A 202 -30.74 -19.01 -32.13
C LYS A 202 -32.03 -19.51 -32.76
N GLY A 203 -32.74 -18.61 -33.43
CA GLY A 203 -34.04 -18.85 -34.04
C GLY A 203 -33.99 -19.94 -35.10
N GLU A 204 -35.12 -20.65 -35.17
CA GLU A 204 -35.56 -21.56 -36.22
C GLU A 204 -35.32 -20.98 -37.62
N ARG A 205 -34.73 -21.81 -38.50
CA ARG A 205 -34.97 -21.70 -39.93
C ARG A 205 -36.11 -22.65 -40.26
N ILE A 206 -37.24 -22.06 -40.62
CA ILE A 206 -38.31 -22.73 -41.35
C ILE A 206 -37.77 -22.98 -42.76
N THR A 207 -37.83 -24.24 -43.19
CA THR A 207 -37.87 -24.67 -44.58
C THR A 207 -39.20 -25.34 -44.81
#